data_AF-A0A9P6RDD1-F1
#
_entry.id   AF-A0A9P6RDD1-F1
#
_cell.length_a   1.000
_cell.length_b   1.000
_cell.length_c   1.000
_cell.angle_alpha   90.00
_cell.angle_beta   90.00
_cell.angle_gamma   90.00
#
_symmetry.space_group_name_H-M   'P 1'
#
loop_
_entity.id
_entity.type
_entity.pdbx_description
1 polymer ?
#
loop_
_entity_poly.entity_id
_entity_poly.type
_entity_poly.pdbx_seq_one_letter_code
_entity_poly.pdbx_strand_id
1 'polypeptide(L)'
;MLLDNDKFLTKMAKAFEDSKASNTVYLTMKRRKSLYHAYSTKKTRAAEEATERATGDTVMDADEKDKEYSTLIRLSSGTKTKLSTHVQPHDLDRFMVQYTNIIKINMDALKKKERKKAAKTATKAKKATA
;
A
#
# COMPACT_ATOMS: atom_id res chain seq x y z
N MET A 1 10.05 9.71 -11.99
CA MET A 1 11.18 10.41 -11.33
C MET A 1 11.42 9.76 -9.98
N LEU A 2 12.66 9.42 -9.63
CA LEU A 2 13.02 8.93 -8.30
C LEU A 2 13.15 10.13 -7.34
N LEU A 3 12.46 10.07 -6.21
CA LEU A 3 12.48 11.10 -5.18
C LEU A 3 12.84 10.51 -3.83
N ASP A 4 13.40 11.38 -3.02
CA ASP A 4 13.54 11.18 -1.58
C ASP A 4 12.18 11.04 -0.89
N ASN A 5 12.16 10.39 0.28
CA ASN A 5 10.95 9.96 0.97
C ASN A 5 10.03 11.13 1.32
N ASP A 6 10.57 12.19 1.92
CA ASP A 6 9.78 13.37 2.31
C ASP A 6 9.23 14.11 1.09
N LYS A 7 10.06 14.28 0.05
CA LYS A 7 9.66 14.92 -1.22
C LYS A 7 8.58 14.11 -1.94
N PHE A 8 8.63 12.79 -1.84
CA PHE A 8 7.60 11.92 -2.39
C PHE A 8 6.27 12.12 -1.68
N LEU A 9 6.26 12.17 -0.34
CA LEU A 9 5.04 12.37 0.45
C LEU A 9 4.40 13.73 0.19
N THR A 10 5.18 14.81 0.09
CA THR A 10 4.66 16.14 -0.27
C THR A 10 4.02 16.14 -1.66
N LYS A 11 4.71 15.56 -2.66
CA LYS A 11 4.16 15.48 -4.02
C LYS A 11 2.97 14.54 -4.12
N MET A 12 2.92 13.49 -3.30
CA MET A 12 1.78 12.59 -3.20
C MET A 12 0.54 13.33 -2.71
N ALA A 13 0.66 14.12 -1.63
CA ALA A 13 -0.45 14.94 -1.13
C ALA A 13 -0.96 15.90 -2.21
N LYS A 14 -0.06 16.62 -2.88
CA LYS A 14 -0.41 17.50 -4.00
C LYS A 14 -1.12 16.76 -5.15
N ALA A 15 -0.67 15.55 -5.49
CA ALA A 15 -1.30 14.76 -6.54
C ALA A 15 -2.74 14.32 -6.18
N PHE A 16 -3.03 14.10 -4.89
CA PHE A 16 -4.39 13.85 -4.43
C PHE A 16 -5.28 15.10 -4.50
N GLU A 17 -4.74 16.26 -4.13
CA GLU A 17 -5.47 17.54 -4.24
C GLU A 17 -5.79 17.86 -5.71
N ASP A 18 -4.82 17.74 -6.60
CA ASP A 18 -4.97 18.00 -8.04
C ASP A 18 -5.96 17.02 -8.71
N SER A 19 -6.12 15.81 -8.16
CA SER A 19 -7.02 14.78 -8.69
C SER A 19 -8.41 14.75 -8.06
N LYS A 20 -8.71 15.66 -7.13
CA LYS A 20 -10.00 15.69 -6.42
C LYS A 20 -11.20 15.94 -7.34
N ALA A 21 -11.00 16.70 -8.42
CA ALA A 21 -12.06 17.01 -9.39
C ALA A 21 -12.17 15.93 -10.48
N SER A 22 -11.07 15.61 -11.15
CA SER A 22 -11.04 14.64 -12.25
C SER A 22 -9.63 14.09 -12.41
N ASN A 23 -9.38 12.88 -11.91
CA ASN A 23 -8.28 11.99 -12.28
C ASN A 23 -8.31 10.73 -11.41
N THR A 24 -7.56 9.71 -11.81
CA THR A 24 -7.31 8.53 -10.99
C THR A 24 -5.84 8.50 -10.58
N VAL A 25 -5.60 8.39 -9.28
CA VAL A 25 -4.26 8.21 -8.72
C VAL A 25 -4.01 6.72 -8.55
N TYR A 26 -3.03 6.19 -9.28
CA TYR A 26 -2.55 4.83 -9.10
C TYR A 26 -1.36 4.84 -8.18
N LEU A 27 -1.42 4.03 -7.12
CA LEU A 27 -0.32 3.80 -6.23
C LEU A 27 0.05 2.33 -6.23
N THR A 28 1.34 2.03 -6.36
CA THR A 28 1.87 0.67 -6.31
C THR A 28 3.00 0.60 -5.32
N MET A 29 2.89 -0.33 -4.38
CA MET A 29 3.95 -0.68 -3.43
C MET A 29 4.42 -2.09 -3.76
N LYS A 30 5.71 -2.26 -4.05
CA LYS A 30 6.31 -3.56 -4.34
C LYS A 30 7.62 -3.71 -3.58
N ARG A 31 7.89 -4.92 -3.10
CA ARG A 31 9.22 -5.30 -2.61
C ARG A 31 10.21 -5.13 -3.74
N ARG A 32 11.28 -4.37 -3.50
CA ARG A 32 12.36 -4.26 -4.47
C ARG A 32 13.24 -5.49 -4.30
N LYS A 33 13.34 -6.30 -5.35
CA LYS A 33 14.37 -7.34 -5.43
C LYS A 33 15.74 -6.67 -5.55
N SER A 34 16.75 -7.27 -4.92
CA SER A 34 18.13 -6.76 -4.74
C SER A 34 18.68 -5.96 -5.94
N LEU A 35 19.66 -5.08 -5.71
CA LEU A 35 20.41 -4.37 -6.77
C LEU A 35 20.93 -5.31 -7.88
N TYR A 36 21.21 -6.58 -7.55
CA TYR A 36 21.57 -7.63 -8.51
C TYR A 36 20.44 -7.99 -9.50
N HIS A 37 19.17 -7.77 -9.14
CA HIS A 37 18.01 -8.01 -10.01
C HIS A 37 17.84 -6.98 -11.12
N ALA A 38 18.43 -5.80 -10.96
CA ALA A 38 18.41 -4.75 -11.98
C ALA A 38 19.32 -5.07 -13.18
N TYR A 39 20.40 -5.84 -12.95
CA TYR A 39 21.35 -6.29 -13.96
C TYR A 39 21.15 -7.77 -14.37
N SER A 40 20.22 -8.46 -13.70
CA SER A 40 19.88 -9.87 -13.92
C SER A 40 19.08 -10.05 -15.22
N THR A 41 19.51 -10.99 -16.06
CA THR A 41 18.85 -11.33 -17.33
C THR A 41 17.42 -11.83 -17.12
N LYS A 42 16.53 -11.71 -18.13
CA LYS A 42 15.14 -12.19 -18.03
C LYS A 42 15.03 -13.67 -17.59
N LYS A 43 16.02 -14.50 -17.92
CA LYS A 43 16.08 -15.93 -17.57
C LYS A 43 16.37 -16.17 -16.09
N THR A 44 17.29 -15.41 -15.50
CA THR A 44 17.60 -15.49 -14.06
C THR A 44 16.47 -14.92 -13.21
N ARG A 45 15.76 -13.89 -13.70
CA ARG A 45 14.55 -13.36 -13.06
C ARG A 45 13.39 -14.37 -13.04
N ALA A 46 13.19 -15.09 -14.13
CA ALA A 46 12.15 -16.12 -14.23
C ALA A 46 12.44 -17.33 -13.34
N ALA A 47 13.73 -17.70 -13.17
CA ALA A 47 14.14 -18.77 -12.27
C ALA A 47 13.89 -18.40 -10.80
N GLU A 48 14.27 -17.17 -10.40
CA GLU A 48 14.08 -16.68 -9.02
C GLU A 48 12.59 -16.44 -8.68
N GLU A 49 11.80 -15.97 -9.65
CA GLU A 49 10.34 -15.85 -9.51
C GLU A 49 9.64 -17.22 -9.50
N ALA A 50 10.18 -18.23 -10.19
CA ALA A 50 9.66 -19.60 -10.13
C ALA A 50 9.97 -20.28 -8.79
N THR A 51 11.16 -20.04 -8.22
CA THR A 51 11.49 -20.53 -6.88
C THR A 51 10.65 -19.81 -5.82
N GLU A 52 10.53 -18.48 -5.83
CA GLU A 52 9.66 -17.76 -4.88
C GLU A 52 8.17 -18.16 -4.98
N ARG A 53 7.67 -18.50 -6.18
CA ARG A 53 6.29 -19.00 -6.36
C ARG A 53 6.10 -20.44 -5.91
N ALA A 54 7.15 -21.26 -5.98
CA ALA A 54 7.11 -22.65 -5.55
C ALA A 54 7.18 -22.78 -4.02
N THR A 55 7.89 -21.89 -3.34
CA THR A 55 8.12 -22.00 -1.89
C THR A 55 6.98 -21.39 -1.04
N GLY A 56 6.07 -20.63 -1.65
CA GLY A 56 5.03 -19.93 -0.92
C GLY A 56 5.59 -18.92 0.09
N ASP A 57 4.72 -18.13 0.71
CA ASP A 57 5.08 -17.03 1.62
C ASP A 57 5.64 -17.52 2.99
N THR A 58 6.16 -18.75 3.06
CA THR A 58 6.35 -19.50 4.32
C THR A 58 7.74 -20.08 4.57
N VAL A 59 8.74 -19.87 3.71
CA VAL A 59 10.10 -20.33 4.00
C VAL A 59 11.05 -19.14 4.00
N MET A 60 11.26 -18.59 5.18
CA MET A 60 12.50 -17.87 5.45
C MET A 60 13.55 -18.92 5.75
N ASP A 61 14.38 -19.24 4.76
CA ASP A 61 15.62 -19.96 4.99
C ASP A 61 16.43 -19.20 6.05
N ALA A 62 17.04 -19.93 6.97
CA ALA A 62 17.70 -19.38 8.16
C ALA A 62 18.87 -18.43 7.82
N ASP A 63 19.42 -18.52 6.60
CA ASP A 63 20.48 -17.66 6.05
C ASP A 63 19.96 -16.39 5.34
N GLU A 64 18.64 -16.21 5.19
CA GLU A 64 18.02 -15.03 4.56
C GLU A 64 17.52 -13.97 5.56
N LYS A 65 17.66 -14.20 6.87
CA LYS A 65 17.18 -13.27 7.92
C LYS A 65 17.84 -11.90 7.87
N ASP A 66 19.02 -11.77 7.27
CA ASP A 66 19.75 -10.51 7.14
C ASP A 66 19.55 -9.82 5.78
N LYS A 67 18.73 -10.39 4.87
CA LYS A 67 18.40 -9.70 3.62
C LYS A 67 17.38 -8.61 3.90
N GLU A 68 17.89 -7.41 4.16
CA GLU A 68 17.10 -6.20 4.25
C GLU A 68 16.47 -5.84 2.90
N TYR A 69 15.17 -6.11 2.76
CA TYR A 69 14.45 -5.78 1.54
C TYR A 69 13.83 -4.40 1.62
N SER A 70 14.37 -3.51 0.79
CA SER A 70 13.74 -2.23 0.57
C SER A 70 12.42 -2.33 -0.22
N THR A 71 11.58 -1.32 -0.06
CA THR A 71 10.32 -1.21 -0.80
C THR A 71 10.42 -0.12 -1.86
N LEU A 72 9.82 -0.37 -3.03
CA LEU A 72 9.66 0.59 -4.11
C LEU A 72 8.20 1.00 -4.17
N ILE A 73 7.96 2.30 -4.00
CA ILE A 73 6.62 2.87 -4.07
C ILE A 73 6.56 3.76 -5.30
N ARG A 74 5.53 3.60 -6.12
CA ARG A 74 5.29 4.41 -7.31
C ARG A 74 3.90 4.99 -7.30
N LEU A 75 3.81 6.27 -7.62
CA LEU A 75 2.58 7.00 -7.83
C LEU A 75 2.49 7.44 -9.29
N SER A 76 1.34 7.19 -9.91
CA SER A 76 1.00 7.68 -11.24
C SER A 76 -0.35 8.38 -11.17
N SER A 77 -0.38 9.70 -11.35
CA SER A 77 -1.63 10.44 -11.58
C SER A 77 -1.65 10.91 -13.04
N GLY A 78 -2.48 10.22 -13.82
CA GLY A 78 -2.60 10.40 -15.28
C GLY A 78 -1.27 10.23 -16.04
N THR A 79 -1.16 10.92 -17.19
CA THR A 79 0.02 10.87 -18.07
C THR A 79 1.18 11.74 -17.59
N LYS A 80 0.91 12.77 -16.76
CA LYS A 80 1.86 13.85 -16.45
C LYS A 80 2.69 13.63 -15.18
N THR A 81 2.22 12.86 -14.19
CA THR A 81 2.94 12.75 -12.91
C THR A 81 3.26 11.30 -12.58
N LYS A 82 4.54 10.92 -12.80
CA LYS A 82 5.10 9.62 -12.43
C LYS A 82 6.18 9.82 -11.38
N LEU A 83 5.86 9.50 -10.14
CA LEU A 83 6.73 9.64 -8.98
C LEU A 83 7.09 8.25 -8.48
N SER A 84 8.31 8.08 -8.01
CA SER A 84 8.77 6.85 -7.39
C SER A 84 9.69 7.18 -6.24
N THR A 85 9.62 6.39 -5.16
CA THR A 85 10.51 6.53 -4.02
C THR A 85 10.96 5.15 -3.53
N HIS A 86 12.11 5.16 -2.87
CA HIS A 86 12.75 3.97 -2.34
C HIS A 86 12.86 4.11 -0.83
N VAL A 87 12.13 3.23 -0.14
CA VAL A 87 12.06 3.22 1.32
C VAL A 87 12.92 2.06 1.82
N GLN A 88 13.82 2.36 2.73
CA GLN A 88 14.65 1.37 3.40
C GLN A 88 13.83 0.66 4.48
N PRO A 89 14.23 -0.53 4.95
CA PRO A 89 13.49 -1.18 6.03
C PRO A 89 13.51 -0.37 7.34
N HIS A 90 14.63 0.32 7.64
CA HIS A 90 14.79 1.12 8.85
C HIS A 90 13.82 2.32 8.94
N ASP A 91 13.48 2.95 7.82
CA ASP A 91 12.60 4.14 7.80
C ASP A 91 11.15 3.82 7.38
N LEU A 92 10.85 2.54 7.17
CA LEU A 92 9.55 2.08 6.68
C LEU A 92 8.41 2.43 7.64
N ASP A 93 8.60 2.24 8.95
CA ASP A 93 7.55 2.50 9.93
C ASP A 93 7.14 3.99 9.94
N ARG A 94 8.13 4.89 10.01
CA ARG A 94 7.91 6.34 9.94
C ARG A 94 7.22 6.74 8.63
N PHE A 95 7.69 6.18 7.51
CA PHE A 95 7.10 6.45 6.20
C PHE A 95 5.63 5.98 6.15
N MET A 96 5.33 4.78 6.66
CA MET A 96 3.98 4.19 6.65
C MET A 96 2.97 4.99 7.46
N VAL A 97 3.37 5.55 8.61
CA VAL A 97 2.51 6.43 9.41
C VAL A 97 2.11 7.67 8.62
N GLN A 98 3.08 8.38 8.03
CA GLN A 98 2.82 9.60 7.26
C GLN A 98 2.01 9.30 5.99
N TYR A 99 2.38 8.23 5.28
CA TYR A 99 1.68 7.73 4.11
C TYR A 99 0.20 7.43 4.38
N THR A 100 -0.08 6.73 5.49
CA THR A 100 -1.45 6.38 5.90
C THR A 100 -2.27 7.61 6.26
N ASN A 101 -1.66 8.59 6.93
CA ASN A 101 -2.34 9.84 7.28
C ASN A 101 -2.75 10.63 6.03
N ILE A 102 -1.87 10.76 5.05
CA ILE A 102 -2.19 11.46 3.78
C ILE A 102 -3.35 10.75 3.07
N ILE A 103 -3.33 9.42 3.03
CA ILE A 103 -4.41 8.62 2.44
C ILE A 103 -5.75 8.86 3.14
N LYS A 104 -5.77 8.80 4.48
CA LYS A 104 -7.00 8.98 5.27
C LYS A 104 -7.58 10.37 5.10
N ILE A 105 -6.74 11.40 4.97
CA ILE A 105 -7.17 12.79 4.77
C ILE A 105 -7.78 12.97 3.38
N ASN A 106 -7.17 12.38 2.35
CA ASN A 106 -7.55 12.63 0.96
C ASN A 106 -8.64 11.70 0.41
N MET A 107 -8.84 10.51 0.98
CA MET A 107 -9.88 9.56 0.59
C MET A 107 -11.15 9.72 1.43
N ASP A 108 -11.70 10.94 1.45
CA ASP A 108 -12.86 11.34 2.25
C ASP A 108 -14.21 11.17 1.52
N ALA A 109 -14.22 11.23 0.19
CA ALA A 109 -15.42 11.25 -0.64
C ALA A 109 -16.09 9.88 -0.89
N LEU A 110 -15.79 8.84 -0.10
CA LEU A 110 -16.42 7.53 -0.25
C LEU A 110 -17.79 7.46 0.45
N LYS A 111 -18.72 6.68 -0.13
CA LYS A 111 -20.03 6.42 0.50
C LYS A 111 -19.79 5.79 1.88
N LYS A 112 -20.39 6.39 2.92
CA LYS A 112 -20.33 5.85 4.28
C LYS A 112 -20.90 4.43 4.27
N LYS A 113 -20.17 3.48 4.88
CA LYS A 113 -20.64 2.11 5.08
C LYS A 113 -21.96 2.18 5.84
N GLU A 114 -23.04 1.75 5.20
CA GLU A 114 -24.34 1.62 5.86
C GLU A 114 -24.19 0.59 6.98
N ARG A 115 -24.20 1.07 8.23
CA ARG A 115 -24.34 0.20 9.38
C ARG A 115 -25.75 -0.37 9.28
N LYS A 116 -25.90 -1.64 8.91
CA LYS A 116 -27.18 -2.35 9.07
C LYS A 116 -27.61 -2.11 10.51
N LYS A 117 -28.65 -1.30 10.71
CA LYS A 117 -29.29 -1.14 12.01
C LYS A 117 -29.80 -2.55 12.35
N ALA A 118 -29.13 -3.22 13.28
CA ALA A 118 -29.72 -4.40 13.92
C ALA A 118 -31.09 -3.95 14.43
N ALA A 119 -32.15 -4.52 13.87
CA ALA A 119 -33.51 -4.16 14.21
C ALA A 119 -33.70 -4.38 15.72
N LYS A 120 -33.87 -3.28 16.47
CA LYS A 120 -34.44 -3.33 17.80
C LYS A 120 -35.92 -3.65 17.64
N THR A 121 -36.27 -4.93 17.54
CA THR A 121 -37.67 -5.36 17.62
C THR A 121 -37.78 -6.68 18.35
N ALA A 122 -38.80 -6.74 19.22
CA ALA A 122 -39.34 -7.92 19.90
C ALA A 122 -38.59 -8.43 21.15
N THR A 123 -38.70 -7.68 22.25
CA THR A 123 -39.11 -8.26 23.56
C THR A 123 -39.72 -7.19 24.47
N LYS A 124 -40.69 -6.42 23.94
CA LYS A 124 -41.79 -5.90 24.75
C LYS A 124 -42.93 -6.91 24.68
N ALA A 125 -42.72 -8.06 25.31
CA ALA A 125 -43.74 -9.08 25.56
C ALA A 125 -43.65 -9.53 27.02
N LYS A 126 -43.70 -8.56 27.94
CA LYS A 126 -44.04 -8.78 29.36
C LYS A 126 -44.87 -7.59 29.85
N LYS A 127 -46.14 -7.59 29.47
CA LYS A 127 -47.19 -6.99 30.30
C LYS A 127 -48.41 -7.90 30.23
N ALA A 128 -48.94 -8.23 31.41
CA ALA A 128 -50.21 -8.89 31.72
C ALA A 128 -50.26 -10.43 31.61
N THR A 129 -50.24 -11.12 32.76
CA THR A 129 -51.39 -11.87 33.33
C THR A 129 -51.05 -12.47 34.70
N ALA A 130 -52.03 -12.33 35.62
CA ALA A 130 -52.28 -13.05 36.88
C ALA A 130 -51.19 -13.08 37.96
#